data_AF-A0A1Y0KNM1-F1
#
_entry.id   AF-A0A1Y0KNM1-F1
#
_cell.length_a   1.000
_cell.length_b   1.000
_cell.length_c   1.000
_cell.angle_alpha   90.00
_cell.angle_beta   90.00
_cell.angle_gamma   90.00
#
_symmetry.space_group_name_H-M   'P 1'
#
loop_
_entity.id
_entity.type
_entity.pdbx_description
1 polymer ?
#
loop_
_entity_poly.entity_id
_entity_poly.type
_entity_poly.pdbx_seq_one_letter_code
_entity_poly.pdbx_strand_id
1 'polypeptide(L)'
;MARSTMEVAFLGTQRFDGENGQKYIKVFYGDEPDGKTEHGLSIIGMAADDDVADEIFHAGSKFEPLQLVRITFDVARGGQNKGKNLALHIEEVERPGTRNAPTPSTTGATKASDSAKPSDPTKAS
;
A
#
# COMPACT_ATOMS: atom_id res chain seq x y z
N MET A 1 4.77 22.83 -8.66
CA MET A 1 4.53 22.85 -7.19
C MET A 1 5.61 22.00 -6.52
N ALA A 2 5.76 22.01 -5.20
CA ALA A 2 6.73 21.12 -4.54
C ALA A 2 6.04 19.78 -4.31
N ARG A 3 6.56 18.72 -4.95
CA ARG A 3 6.02 17.36 -4.87
C ARG A 3 6.80 16.55 -3.84
N SER A 4 6.07 15.86 -2.99
CA SER A 4 6.61 15.04 -1.91
C SER A 4 5.88 13.70 -1.85
N THR A 5 6.49 12.73 -1.16
CA THR A 5 5.89 11.43 -0.87
C THR A 5 6.02 11.09 0.60
N MET A 6 5.10 10.29 1.12
CA MET A 6 5.17 9.73 2.48
C MET A 6 4.54 8.33 2.50
N GLU A 7 5.02 7.47 3.38
CA GLU A 7 4.46 6.14 3.62
C GLU A 7 3.73 6.15 4.96
N VAL A 8 2.44 5.80 4.95
CA VAL A 8 1.53 5.98 6.09
C VAL A 8 0.54 4.82 6.18
N ALA A 9 -0.04 4.61 7.36
CA ALA A 9 -1.12 3.64 7.54
C ALA A 9 -2.43 4.18 6.94
N PHE A 10 -2.96 3.54 5.91
CA PHE A 10 -4.20 3.94 5.26
C PHE A 10 -5.40 3.70 6.16
N LEU A 11 -6.34 4.64 6.24
CA LEU A 11 -7.56 4.49 7.03
C LEU A 11 -8.83 4.55 6.17
N GLY A 12 -8.76 5.15 4.98
CA GLY A 12 -9.88 5.19 4.06
C GLY A 12 -9.85 6.40 3.12
N THR A 13 -10.70 6.36 2.10
CA THR A 13 -11.05 7.51 1.29
C THR A 13 -12.52 7.82 1.43
N GLN A 14 -12.87 9.09 1.60
CA GLN A 14 -14.26 9.52 1.69
C GLN A 14 -14.55 10.64 0.72
N ARG A 15 -15.70 10.54 0.05
CA ARG A 15 -16.26 11.60 -0.77
C ARG A 15 -17.15 12.49 0.10
N PHE A 16 -16.95 13.79 -0.01
CA PHE A 16 -17.78 14.80 0.61
C PHE A 16 -18.47 15.62 -0.45
N ASP A 17 -19.76 15.87 -0.26
CA ASP A 17 -20.51 16.87 -1.00
C ASP A 17 -20.42 18.18 -0.20
N GLY A 18 -19.60 19.10 -0.67
CA GLY A 18 -19.47 20.45 -0.14
C GLY A 18 -20.66 21.34 -0.48
N GLU A 19 -20.68 22.52 0.14
CA GLU A 19 -21.70 23.54 -0.15
C GLU A 19 -21.62 23.94 -1.63
N ASN A 20 -22.80 24.11 -2.26
CA ASN A 20 -22.97 24.38 -3.71
C ASN A 20 -22.63 23.19 -4.64
N GLY A 21 -22.61 21.96 -4.12
CA GLY A 21 -22.44 20.75 -4.94
C GLY A 21 -21.00 20.47 -5.36
N GLN A 22 -20.02 21.18 -4.80
CA GLN A 22 -18.61 20.86 -4.98
C GLN A 22 -18.29 19.54 -4.31
N LYS A 23 -17.78 18.57 -5.07
CA LYS A 23 -17.41 17.26 -4.54
C LYS A 23 -15.92 17.24 -4.29
N TYR A 24 -15.50 16.96 -3.07
CA TYR A 24 -14.09 16.80 -2.74
C TYR A 24 -13.86 15.45 -2.05
N ILE A 25 -12.70 14.86 -2.31
CA ILE A 25 -12.30 13.58 -1.74
C ILE A 25 -11.21 13.83 -0.71
N LYS A 26 -11.27 13.12 0.41
CA LYS A 26 -10.20 13.09 1.41
C LYS A 26 -9.62 11.70 1.55
N VAL A 27 -8.30 11.65 1.67
CA VAL A 27 -7.54 10.48 2.12
C VAL A 27 -7.33 10.61 3.63
N PHE A 28 -7.71 9.57 4.38
CA PHE A 28 -7.44 9.47 5.81
C PHE A 28 -6.30 8.50 6.04
N TYR A 29 -5.34 8.90 6.87
CA TYR A 29 -4.22 8.07 7.26
C TYR A 29 -3.84 8.29 8.72
N GLY A 30 -3.26 7.27 9.32
CA GLY A 30 -2.75 7.30 10.68
C GLY A 30 -1.33 7.86 10.71
N ASP A 31 -1.08 8.77 11.66
CA ASP A 31 0.28 9.11 12.08
C ASP A 31 0.76 8.14 13.18
N GLU A 32 2.04 7.83 13.18
CA GLU A 32 2.62 6.98 14.23
C GLU A 32 2.48 7.66 15.60
N PRO A 33 2.28 6.89 16.68
CA PRO A 33 2.29 7.45 18.02
C PRO A 33 3.68 8.04 18.30
N ASP A 34 3.75 9.35 18.43
CA ASP A 34 4.98 10.12 18.67
C ASP A 34 5.60 9.90 20.06
N GLY A 35 5.02 9.00 20.86
CA GLY A 35 5.44 8.66 22.22
C GLY A 35 5.28 9.80 23.22
N LYS A 36 4.70 10.94 22.82
CA LYS A 36 4.49 12.14 23.65
C LYS A 36 3.01 12.44 23.86
N THR A 37 2.17 12.08 22.91
CA THR A 37 0.72 12.14 23.03
C THR A 37 0.17 10.73 23.27
N GLU A 38 -0.55 10.54 24.39
CA GLU A 38 -1.10 9.23 24.82
C GLU A 38 -2.24 8.70 23.92
N HIS A 39 -2.44 9.27 22.74
CA HIS A 39 -3.57 8.95 21.88
C HIS A 39 -3.11 8.12 20.69
N GLY A 40 -3.61 6.88 20.60
CA GLY A 40 -3.37 6.01 19.46
C GLY A 40 -3.72 6.67 18.13
N LEU A 41 -2.99 6.31 17.07
CA LEU A 41 -3.22 6.68 15.66
C LEU A 41 -3.93 8.01 15.46
N SER A 42 -3.18 9.11 15.38
CA SER A 42 -3.79 10.39 15.00
C SER A 42 -4.28 10.30 13.55
N ILE A 43 -5.54 10.66 13.31
CA ILE A 43 -6.18 10.58 11.98
C ILE A 43 -5.98 11.92 11.28
N ILE A 44 -5.24 11.92 10.18
CA ILE A 44 -5.04 13.10 9.35
C ILE A 44 -5.85 12.97 8.07
N GLY A 45 -6.62 14.01 7.74
CA GLY A 45 -7.37 14.10 6.48
C GLY A 45 -6.64 15.01 5.48
N MET A 46 -6.27 14.44 4.32
CA MET A 46 -5.66 15.17 3.21
C MET A 46 -6.66 15.29 2.06
N ALA A 47 -6.85 16.50 1.53
CA ALA A 47 -7.68 16.69 0.33
C ALA A 47 -6.98 16.08 -0.89
N ALA A 48 -7.73 15.42 -1.75
CA ALA A 48 -7.28 15.08 -3.09
C ALA A 48 -7.26 16.34 -3.97
N ASP A 49 -6.33 16.38 -4.92
CA ASP A 49 -6.38 17.34 -6.00
C ASP A 49 -7.57 17.04 -6.92
N ASP A 50 -8.26 18.08 -7.37
CA ASP A 50 -9.54 17.97 -8.08
C ASP A 50 -9.40 17.19 -9.40
N ASP A 51 -8.24 17.30 -10.07
CA ASP A 51 -7.99 16.65 -11.36
C ASP A 51 -7.89 15.12 -11.26
N VAL A 52 -7.58 14.59 -10.07
CA VAL A 52 -7.33 13.16 -9.82
C VAL A 52 -8.16 12.60 -8.66
N ALA A 53 -9.13 13.37 -8.16
CA ALA A 53 -9.90 13.03 -6.98
C ALA A 53 -10.61 11.68 -7.11
N ASP A 54 -11.35 11.48 -8.21
CA ASP A 54 -12.07 10.23 -8.46
C ASP A 54 -11.14 9.01 -8.58
N GLU A 55 -9.95 9.19 -9.17
CA GLU A 55 -8.93 8.12 -9.26
C GLU A 55 -8.43 7.71 -7.88
N ILE A 56 -8.13 8.69 -7.02
CA ILE A 56 -7.70 8.45 -5.63
C ILE A 56 -8.79 7.73 -4.85
N PHE A 57 -10.06 8.12 -5.00
CA PHE A 57 -11.17 7.44 -4.33
C PHE A 57 -11.32 5.98 -4.79
N HIS A 58 -11.18 5.74 -6.10
CA HIS A 58 -11.27 4.38 -6.66
C HIS A 58 -10.06 3.50 -6.32
N ALA A 59 -8.88 4.10 -6.14
CA ALA A 59 -7.71 3.41 -5.62
C ALA A 59 -7.91 3.04 -4.14
N GLY A 60 -8.41 3.98 -3.35
CA GLY A 60 -8.65 3.80 -1.91
C GLY A 60 -9.61 2.67 -1.58
N SER A 61 -10.60 2.40 -2.44
CA SER A 61 -11.52 1.28 -2.23
C SER A 61 -10.90 -0.11 -2.41
N LYS A 62 -9.64 -0.18 -2.87
CA LYS A 62 -8.89 -1.44 -3.05
C LYS A 62 -7.95 -1.74 -1.89
N PHE A 63 -7.80 -0.80 -0.95
CA PHE A 63 -6.90 -0.94 0.18
C PHE A 63 -7.68 -1.33 1.44
N GLU A 64 -7.03 -2.16 2.26
CA GLU A 64 -7.53 -2.53 3.58
C GLU A 64 -7.18 -1.44 4.61
N PRO A 65 -8.00 -1.24 5.65
CA PRO A 65 -7.62 -0.40 6.78
C PRO A 65 -6.28 -0.84 7.38
N LEU A 66 -5.45 0.13 7.75
CA LEU A 66 -4.08 -0.01 8.25
C LEU A 66 -3.07 -0.58 7.25
N GLN A 67 -3.44 -0.78 5.99
CA GLN A 67 -2.49 -1.11 4.93
C GLN A 67 -1.48 0.03 4.75
N LEU A 68 -0.20 -0.33 4.59
CA LEU A 68 0.84 0.67 4.35
C LEU A 68 0.74 1.15 2.90
N VAL A 69 0.50 2.44 2.72
CA VAL A 69 0.38 3.07 1.40
C VAL A 69 1.37 4.22 1.27
N ARG A 70 1.83 4.46 0.04
CA ARG A 70 2.59 5.64 -0.31
C ARG A 70 1.66 6.67 -0.92
N ILE A 71 1.64 7.87 -0.32
CA ILE A 71 0.89 9.02 -0.81
C ILE A 71 1.87 9.97 -1.49
N THR A 72 1.61 10.29 -2.76
CA THR A 72 2.26 11.42 -3.46
C THR A 72 1.38 12.64 -3.34
N PHE A 73 1.94 13.78 -2.95
CA PHE A 73 1.18 15.01 -2.76
C PHE A 73 1.97 16.25 -3.19
N ASP A 74 1.25 17.31 -3.55
CA ASP A 74 1.82 18.64 -3.78
C ASP A 74 1.43 19.59 -2.63
N VAL A 75 2.30 20.56 -2.33
CA VAL A 75 1.97 21.67 -1.42
C VAL A 75 1.38 22.83 -2.22
N ALA A 76 0.11 23.14 -1.98
CA ALA A 76 -0.57 24.23 -2.65
C ALA A 76 0.06 25.59 -2.28
N ARG A 77 0.38 26.41 -3.29
CA ARG A 77 1.13 27.67 -3.11
C ARG A 77 0.25 28.92 -3.08
N GLY A 78 -1.04 28.81 -3.37
CA GLY A 78 -1.96 29.94 -3.46
C GLY A 78 -3.42 29.56 -3.18
N GLY A 79 -4.29 30.57 -3.08
CA GLY A 79 -5.72 30.39 -2.79
C GLY A 79 -6.02 29.94 -1.36
N GLN A 80 -7.25 29.48 -1.13
CA GLN A 80 -7.76 28.97 0.17
C GLN A 80 -7.05 27.69 0.66
N ASN A 81 -6.26 27.06 -0.22
CA ASN A 81 -5.49 25.86 0.08
C ASN A 81 -4.01 26.13 0.29
N LYS A 82 -3.56 27.39 0.31
CA LYS A 82 -2.15 27.74 0.53
C LYS A 82 -1.58 27.04 1.78
N GLY A 83 -0.50 26.29 1.60
CA GLY A 83 0.20 25.55 2.65
C GLY A 83 -0.41 24.18 2.99
N LYS A 84 -1.52 23.79 2.35
CA LYS A 84 -2.11 22.45 2.53
C LYS A 84 -1.47 21.46 1.54
N ASN A 85 -1.38 20.21 1.98
CA ASN A 85 -1.01 19.09 1.13
C ASN A 85 -2.24 18.64 0.32
N LEU A 86 -2.05 18.46 -0.98
CA LEU A 86 -3.03 17.92 -1.91
C LEU A 86 -2.55 16.57 -2.43
N ALA A 87 -3.29 15.51 -2.13
CA ALA A 87 -2.98 14.17 -2.59
C ALA A 87 -3.16 14.09 -4.11
N LEU A 88 -2.16 13.52 -4.78
CA LEU A 88 -2.11 13.35 -6.23
C LEU A 88 -2.17 11.88 -6.64
N HIS A 89 -1.66 11.00 -5.78
CA HIS A 89 -1.62 9.57 -6.07
C HIS A 89 -1.49 8.79 -4.76
N ILE A 90 -2.08 7.60 -4.73
CA ILE A 90 -1.93 6.64 -3.64
C ILE A 90 -1.65 5.25 -4.22
N GLU A 91 -0.64 4.57 -3.67
CA GLU A 91 -0.24 3.22 -4.07
C GLU A 91 0.08 2.36 -2.85
N GLU A 92 -0.06 1.04 -2.97
CA GLU A 92 0.39 0.10 -1.95
C GLU A 92 1.93 0.08 -1.87
N VAL A 93 2.47 0.03 -0.64
CA VAL A 93 3.88 -0.26 -0.44
C VAL A 93 4.07 -1.77 -0.45
N GLU A 94 4.62 -2.31 -1.54
CA GLU A 94 5.01 -3.72 -1.60
C GLU A 94 6.03 -4.02 -0.48
N ARG A 95 5.63 -4.84 0.51
CA ARG A 95 6.60 -5.39 1.47
C ARG A 95 7.39 -6.51 0.77
N PRO A 96 8.73 -6.52 0.88
CA PRO A 96 9.53 -7.64 0.40
C PRO A 96 9.05 -8.95 1.05
N GLY A 97 8.31 -9.79 0.32
CA GLY A 97 7.81 -11.08 0.81
C GLY A 97 6.37 -11.45 0.41
N THR A 98 5.55 -10.51 -0.07
CA THR A 98 4.15 -10.80 -0.50
C THR A 98 4.01 -11.17 -1.98
N ARG A 99 5.12 -11.21 -2.73
CA ARG A 99 5.12 -11.77 -4.08
C ARG A 99 4.90 -13.27 -3.94
N ASN A 100 3.66 -13.72 -4.15
CA ASN A 100 3.32 -15.14 -4.22
C ASN A 100 4.37 -15.85 -5.07
N ALA A 101 5.11 -16.78 -4.45
CA ALA A 101 6.06 -17.61 -5.16
C ALA A 101 5.32 -18.30 -6.32
N PRO A 102 5.90 -18.36 -7.53
CA PRO A 102 5.26 -19.05 -8.63
C PRO A 102 4.97 -20.49 -8.22
N THR A 103 3.70 -20.88 -8.31
CA THR A 103 3.25 -22.23 -7.99
C THR A 103 3.96 -23.19 -8.96
N PRO A 104 4.68 -24.23 -8.48
CA PRO A 104 5.30 -25.18 -9.38
C PRO A 104 4.18 -25.92 -10.14
N SER A 105 4.10 -25.69 -11.43
CA SER A 105 3.23 -26.43 -12.34
C SER A 105 3.65 -27.90 -12.34
N THR A 106 2.89 -28.73 -11.62
CA THR A 106 3.00 -30.18 -11.73
C THR A 106 2.18 -30.60 -12.95
N THR A 107 2.85 -30.92 -14.05
CA THR A 107 2.25 -31.69 -15.14
C THR A 107 3.21 -32.80 -15.54
N GLY A 108 2.72 -34.04 -15.45
CA GLY A 108 3.17 -35.12 -16.32
C GLY A 108 4.22 -36.05 -15.75
N ALA A 109 3.76 -37.09 -15.07
CA ALA A 109 4.51 -38.32 -14.90
C ALA A 109 4.88 -38.94 -16.25
N THR A 110 6.14 -39.35 -16.43
CA THR A 110 6.42 -40.62 -17.12
C THR A 110 7.60 -41.32 -16.46
N LYS A 111 7.45 -42.63 -16.37
CA LYS A 111 8.12 -43.60 -15.52
C LYS A 111 9.16 -44.34 -16.36
N ALA A 112 10.40 -44.44 -15.88
CA ALA A 112 11.36 -45.52 -16.18
C ALA A 112 12.52 -45.37 -15.19
N SER A 113 12.49 -46.02 -14.02
CA SER A 113 13.13 -47.32 -13.77
C SER A 113 14.53 -47.43 -14.40
N ASP A 114 15.57 -47.19 -13.60
CA ASP A 114 16.57 -48.23 -13.42
C ASP A 114 17.24 -48.15 -12.05
N SER A 115 17.23 -49.31 -11.41
CA SER A 115 17.76 -49.62 -10.10
C SER A 115 19.26 -49.89 -10.21
N ALA A 116 20.10 -49.30 -9.36
CA ALA A 116 21.32 -49.93 -8.87
C ALA A 116 22.04 -49.10 -7.79
N LYS A 117 21.79 -49.39 -6.52
CA LYS A 117 22.82 -49.52 -5.47
C LYS A 117 22.22 -50.40 -4.38
N PRO A 118 22.92 -51.45 -3.89
CA PRO A 118 23.80 -51.21 -2.73
C PRO A 118 25.01 -52.15 -2.64
N SER A 119 26.13 -51.65 -2.11
CA SER A 119 26.97 -52.42 -1.20
C SER A 119 28.09 -51.57 -0.61
N ASP A 120 28.02 -51.36 0.71
CA ASP A 120 29.12 -51.25 1.68
C ASP A 120 28.77 -52.31 2.76
N PRO A 121 29.64 -52.82 3.65
CA PRO A 121 31.04 -52.45 3.97
C PRO A 121 32.02 -53.64 4.10
N THR A 122 33.33 -53.43 3.98
CA THR A 122 34.33 -54.42 4.44
C THR A 122 35.18 -53.84 5.58
N LYS A 123 34.92 -54.36 6.78
CA LYS A 123 35.80 -54.31 7.96
C LYS A 123 36.27 -55.73 8.25
N ALA A 124 37.58 -55.97 8.21
CA ALA A 124 38.29 -57.11 8.78
C ALA A 124 39.70 -56.59 9.13
N SER A 125 40.06 -56.48 10.40
CA SER A 125 40.64 -57.52 11.28
C SER A 125 42.09 -57.83 10.93
#